data_AF-A0A7H4LZ79-F1
#
_entry.id   AF-A0A7H4LZ79-F1
#
_cell.length_a   1.000
_cell.length_b   1.000
_cell.length_c   1.000
_cell.angle_alpha   90.00
_cell.angle_beta   90.00
_cell.angle_gamma   90.00
#
_symmetry.space_group_name_H-M   'P 1'
#
loop_
_entity.id
_entity.type
_entity.pdbx_description
1 polymer ?
#
loop_
_entity_poly.entity_id
_entity_poly.type
_entity_poly.pdbx_seq_one_letter_code
_entity_poly.pdbx_strand_id
1 'polypeptide(L)'
;MTSKNGKQEGWIEVLLEDCVAILDSKRIPVNAGERAKRIKGKSRGELYPYYGATGEVGLIDDFIFEGEHLLIGEDGAPFFDKTKNVAFVVKEKFWVNNHAHILKAFDSVTSNRYLSHYLNQFDYKGFVGGSTRLKLNQASMKKIPVSLPSLSTQHAIVDKIEELYSHIDAGVEGLKQAKAKLQQYRQSVLKDAVTGRLTEQWREQNVDKLEPASSLLNRVLDERRVNWEAEQLKSFEEKGNTPKNDKWKENYKEPPQADVSSLPEIPDSWTWATITQLGELNRGKSKHRPRNDPSLYGGDYPFVQTGDVRAADGLLTNYKQTYSKKGLAQSRLWPKGTLCITIAANIAETAILGIDACFPDSVVGFIPQNENISVEYIEFFFRTVREDLDRYAPATAQKNINLAILETVSVPLMSVEEQRELVLQVTEKLASASRAETTIDGKIKHSVSLKSSILAKAFSGELVQHNSKENTKDLLDQIKTEKEALAETKPKRSIKRGEKVTSGRKPLLTVLNEQSEPIKPDELMQLAGFSSNEVEEFYIELAEISEKVAQLSPDEKLIKNWPYEKESEIKLKLKD
;
A
#
# COMPACT_ATOMS: atom_id res chain seq x y z
N MET A 1 18.97 34.90 -17.36
CA MET A 1 19.08 36.34 -16.99
C MET A 1 17.84 36.69 -16.19
N THR A 2 17.97 36.99 -14.90
CA THR A 2 16.86 37.36 -14.02
C THR A 2 16.75 38.88 -13.96
N SER A 3 15.59 39.43 -14.37
CA SER A 3 15.33 40.87 -14.26
C SER A 3 15.08 41.26 -12.81
N LYS A 4 15.25 42.56 -12.50
CA LYS A 4 15.18 43.17 -11.15
C LYS A 4 13.86 42.96 -10.38
N ASN A 5 12.84 42.33 -10.96
CA ASN A 5 11.54 42.06 -10.32
C ASN A 5 11.22 40.54 -10.16
N GLY A 6 12.18 39.63 -10.36
CA GLY A 6 11.92 38.19 -10.25
C GLY A 6 11.05 37.60 -11.37
N LYS A 7 10.55 38.43 -12.30
CA LYS A 7 9.83 38.01 -13.49
C LYS A 7 10.80 37.50 -14.55
N GLN A 8 10.59 36.26 -15.00
CA GLN A 8 11.26 35.71 -16.17
C GLN A 8 10.92 36.57 -17.39
N GLU A 9 11.95 36.95 -18.14
CA GLU A 9 11.79 37.70 -19.37
C GLU A 9 10.96 36.89 -20.38
N GLY A 10 9.90 37.48 -20.92
CA GLY A 10 8.98 36.80 -21.86
C GLY A 10 7.84 36.00 -21.23
N TRP A 11 7.60 36.12 -19.92
CA TRP A 11 6.48 35.48 -19.22
C TRP A 11 5.50 36.51 -18.66
N ILE A 12 4.21 36.19 -18.66
CA ILE A 12 3.14 36.98 -18.02
C ILE A 12 2.57 36.20 -16.83
N GLU A 13 2.11 36.94 -15.81
CA GLU A 13 1.38 36.36 -14.69
C GLU A 13 -0.10 36.72 -14.82
N VAL A 14 -0.95 35.70 -14.74
CA VAL A 14 -2.41 35.82 -14.79
C VAL A 14 -3.03 34.99 -13.66
N LEU A 15 -4.32 35.19 -13.36
CA LEU A 15 -5.00 34.29 -12.44
C LEU A 15 -5.52 33.06 -13.17
N LEU A 16 -5.64 31.92 -12.48
CA LEU A 16 -6.13 30.68 -13.08
C LEU A 16 -7.52 30.88 -13.72
N GLU A 17 -8.38 31.70 -13.12
CA GLU A 17 -9.70 32.01 -13.68
C GLU A 17 -9.67 32.80 -15.00
N ASP A 18 -8.53 33.42 -15.34
CA ASP A 18 -8.36 34.18 -16.58
C ASP A 18 -8.07 33.28 -17.79
N CYS A 19 -7.59 32.05 -17.56
CA CYS A 19 -7.16 31.15 -18.63
C CYS A 19 -7.99 29.85 -18.73
N VAL A 20 -9.04 29.71 -17.92
CA VAL A 20 -9.90 28.51 -17.92
C VAL A 20 -11.40 28.83 -17.79
N ALA A 21 -12.24 27.99 -18.40
CA ALA A 21 -13.64 27.85 -18.03
C ALA A 21 -13.78 26.92 -16.81
N ILE A 22 -14.42 27.39 -15.75
CA ILE A 22 -14.71 26.61 -14.54
C ILE A 22 -16.09 25.96 -14.68
N LEU A 23 -16.14 24.63 -14.66
CA LEU A 23 -17.33 23.83 -14.95
C LEU A 23 -17.92 23.13 -13.71
N ASP A 24 -17.46 23.49 -12.51
CA ASP A 24 -17.87 22.87 -11.24
C ASP A 24 -19.38 22.79 -11.03
N SER A 25 -20.14 23.74 -11.58
CA SER A 25 -21.60 23.79 -11.50
C SER A 25 -22.31 22.71 -12.32
N LYS A 26 -21.60 22.06 -13.26
CA LYS A 26 -22.12 20.93 -14.05
C LYS A 26 -21.96 19.58 -13.35
N ARG A 27 -21.24 19.52 -12.22
CA ARG A 27 -21.02 18.27 -11.47
C ARG A 27 -22.33 17.79 -10.84
N ILE A 28 -22.54 16.47 -10.84
CA ILE A 28 -23.64 15.83 -10.09
C ILE A 28 -23.00 14.90 -9.04
N PRO A 29 -23.09 15.24 -7.74
CA PRO A 29 -22.51 14.40 -6.68
C PRO A 29 -23.23 13.05 -6.57
N VAL A 30 -22.46 11.98 -6.36
CA VAL A 30 -23.00 10.63 -6.11
C VAL A 30 -22.31 10.05 -4.89
N ASN A 31 -23.08 9.62 -3.89
CA ASN A 31 -22.52 9.00 -2.68
C ASN A 31 -22.10 7.54 -2.92
N ALA A 32 -21.29 6.99 -2.02
CA ALA A 32 -20.73 5.65 -2.18
C ALA A 32 -21.79 4.54 -2.29
N GLY A 33 -22.89 4.63 -1.53
CA GLY A 33 -23.96 3.64 -1.54
C GLY A 33 -24.77 3.67 -2.85
N GLU A 34 -25.07 4.86 -3.37
CA GLU A 34 -25.73 5.03 -4.66
C GLU A 34 -24.84 4.54 -5.81
N ARG A 35 -23.56 4.93 -5.81
CA ARG A 35 -22.60 4.45 -6.81
C ARG A 35 -22.50 2.92 -6.80
N ALA A 36 -22.45 2.30 -5.62
CA ALA A 36 -22.43 0.84 -5.50
C ALA A 36 -23.67 0.17 -6.11
N LYS A 37 -24.85 0.79 -5.99
CA LYS A 37 -26.08 0.28 -6.65
C LYS A 37 -26.02 0.41 -8.16
N ARG A 38 -25.55 1.56 -8.65
CA ARG A 38 -25.42 1.88 -10.08
C ARG A 38 -24.49 0.93 -10.85
N ILE A 39 -23.36 0.53 -10.23
CA ILE A 39 -22.40 -0.39 -10.85
C ILE A 39 -22.75 -1.87 -10.68
N LYS A 40 -23.72 -2.21 -9.83
CA LYS A 40 -24.02 -3.60 -9.47
C LYS A 40 -24.51 -4.38 -10.70
N GLY A 41 -23.84 -5.49 -11.01
CA GLY A 41 -24.23 -6.39 -12.09
C GLY A 41 -23.83 -5.93 -13.50
N LYS A 42 -23.08 -4.82 -13.63
CA LYS A 42 -22.59 -4.31 -14.91
C LYS A 42 -21.18 -4.81 -15.20
N SER A 43 -20.91 -5.11 -16.46
CA SER A 43 -19.57 -5.47 -16.93
C SER A 43 -18.68 -4.22 -17.10
N ARG A 44 -17.37 -4.40 -17.15
CA ARG A 44 -16.41 -3.28 -17.28
C ARG A 44 -16.62 -2.43 -18.54
N GLY A 45 -17.12 -3.02 -19.62
CA GLY A 45 -17.39 -2.31 -20.89
C GLY A 45 -18.62 -1.40 -20.84
N GLU A 46 -19.45 -1.51 -19.80
CA GLU A 46 -20.66 -0.71 -19.60
C GLU A 46 -20.46 0.45 -18.61
N LEU A 47 -19.21 0.68 -18.19
CA LEU A 47 -18.87 1.63 -17.14
C LEU A 47 -17.86 2.67 -17.63
N TYR A 48 -18.00 3.88 -17.13
CA TYR A 48 -17.15 5.03 -17.40
C TYR A 48 -16.27 5.37 -16.19
N PRO A 49 -15.09 5.97 -16.39
CA PRO A 49 -14.24 6.46 -15.30
C PRO A 49 -14.96 7.44 -14.37
N TYR A 50 -14.77 7.25 -13.06
CA TYR A 50 -15.29 8.06 -11.98
C TYR A 50 -14.13 8.69 -11.19
N TYR A 51 -14.02 10.01 -11.26
CA TYR A 51 -12.93 10.79 -10.70
C TYR A 51 -13.27 11.46 -9.36
N GLY A 52 -12.26 11.61 -8.52
CA GLY A 52 -12.32 12.40 -7.29
C GLY A 52 -11.02 13.17 -7.02
N ALA A 53 -10.80 13.54 -5.75
CA ALA A 53 -9.71 14.45 -5.35
C ALA A 53 -8.30 13.98 -5.75
N THR A 54 -8.10 12.67 -5.93
CA THR A 54 -6.79 12.05 -6.18
C THR A 54 -6.72 11.33 -7.53
N GLY A 55 -7.56 11.72 -8.50
CA GLY A 55 -7.64 11.10 -9.81
C GLY A 55 -8.80 10.10 -9.93
N GLU A 56 -8.64 9.06 -10.74
CA GLU A 56 -9.67 8.03 -10.94
C GLU A 56 -9.83 7.21 -9.64
N VAL A 57 -11.04 7.21 -9.07
CA VAL A 57 -11.37 6.48 -7.83
C VAL A 57 -12.30 5.28 -8.09
N GLY A 58 -12.57 4.99 -9.36
CA GLY A 58 -13.25 3.79 -9.82
C GLY A 58 -14.08 4.07 -11.07
N LEU A 59 -15.12 3.26 -11.30
CA LEU A 59 -16.03 3.38 -12.44
C LEU A 59 -17.46 3.73 -12.01
N ILE A 60 -18.29 4.24 -12.92
CA ILE A 60 -19.72 4.49 -12.75
C ILE A 60 -20.45 4.17 -14.06
N ASP A 61 -21.75 4.00 -14.02
CA ASP A 61 -22.54 3.47 -15.13
C ASP A 61 -23.05 4.51 -16.14
N ASP A 62 -22.60 5.77 -16.02
CA ASP A 62 -22.98 6.88 -16.88
C ASP A 62 -21.87 7.96 -16.86
N PHE A 63 -21.99 9.01 -17.67
CA PHE A 63 -21.04 10.11 -17.74
C PHE A 63 -21.75 11.47 -17.83
N ILE A 64 -21.09 12.52 -17.32
CA ILE A 64 -21.60 13.91 -17.40
C ILE A 64 -20.77 14.72 -18.38
N PHE A 65 -19.48 14.39 -18.47
CA PHE A 65 -18.51 15.13 -19.25
C PHE A 65 -17.97 14.26 -20.37
N GLU A 66 -17.75 14.88 -21.52
CA GLU A 66 -17.14 14.26 -22.69
C GLU A 66 -16.07 15.19 -23.27
N GLY A 67 -14.92 14.62 -23.63
CA GLY A 67 -13.80 15.35 -24.22
C GLY A 67 -12.73 15.73 -23.20
N GLU A 68 -11.71 16.47 -23.64
CA GLU A 68 -10.56 16.79 -22.79
C GLU A 68 -10.88 17.89 -21.77
N HIS A 69 -10.59 17.60 -20.50
CA HIS A 69 -10.76 18.51 -19.38
C HIS A 69 -9.58 18.39 -18.40
N LEU A 70 -9.43 19.41 -17.55
CA LEU A 70 -8.46 19.43 -16.46
C LEU A 70 -9.21 19.30 -15.13
N LEU A 71 -8.84 18.30 -14.34
CA LEU A 71 -9.33 18.14 -12.97
C LEU A 71 -8.27 18.62 -11.99
N ILE A 72 -8.68 19.26 -10.90
CA ILE A 72 -7.81 19.57 -9.75
C ILE A 72 -8.52 19.16 -8.47
N GLY A 73 -7.82 18.46 -7.58
CA GLY A 73 -8.39 18.04 -6.30
C GLY A 73 -8.93 19.22 -5.49
N GLU A 74 -10.12 19.06 -4.92
CA GLU A 74 -10.78 20.05 -4.06
C GLU A 74 -10.58 19.69 -2.59
N ASP A 75 -10.82 18.42 -2.21
CA ASP A 75 -10.94 18.03 -0.80
C ASP A 75 -10.25 16.69 -0.49
N GLY A 76 -9.12 16.75 0.23
CA GLY A 76 -8.29 15.59 0.57
C GLY A 76 -7.19 15.25 -0.46
N ALA A 77 -6.92 16.15 -1.40
CA ALA A 77 -5.79 15.99 -2.32
C ALA A 77 -4.45 16.24 -1.60
N PRO A 78 -3.35 15.61 -2.04
CA PRO A 78 -2.06 15.69 -1.36
C PRO A 78 -1.27 16.96 -1.74
N PHE A 79 -1.85 18.14 -1.51
CA PHE A 79 -1.32 19.44 -1.97
C PHE A 79 0.11 19.79 -1.55
N PHE A 80 0.61 19.20 -0.46
CA PHE A 80 1.98 19.41 0.03
C PHE A 80 2.94 18.28 -0.32
N ASP A 81 2.48 17.21 -0.97
CA ASP A 81 3.31 16.09 -1.41
C ASP A 81 3.68 16.28 -2.89
N LYS A 82 4.87 16.83 -3.13
CA LYS A 82 5.41 17.07 -4.48
C LYS A 82 5.66 15.81 -5.30
N THR A 83 5.54 14.64 -4.69
CA THR A 83 5.69 13.34 -5.37
C THR A 83 4.36 12.81 -5.92
N LYS A 84 3.25 13.48 -5.60
CA LYS A 84 1.90 13.09 -6.03
C LYS A 84 1.26 14.20 -6.85
N ASN A 85 0.48 13.79 -7.84
CA ASN A 85 -0.29 14.71 -8.64
C ASN A 85 -1.55 15.15 -7.88
N VAL A 86 -1.91 16.40 -8.07
CA VAL A 86 -3.18 17.02 -7.62
C VAL A 86 -4.04 17.46 -8.79
N ALA A 87 -3.45 17.58 -9.99
CA ALA A 87 -4.11 17.97 -11.22
C ALA A 87 -3.94 16.89 -12.30
N PHE A 88 -5.02 16.61 -13.03
CA PHE A 88 -5.11 15.48 -13.98
C PHE A 88 -5.80 15.93 -15.27
N VAL A 89 -5.20 15.65 -16.42
CA VAL A 89 -5.88 15.76 -17.71
C VAL A 89 -6.70 14.48 -17.92
N VAL A 90 -8.00 14.65 -18.13
CA VAL A 90 -8.94 13.56 -18.43
C VAL A 90 -9.45 13.71 -19.85
N LYS A 91 -9.74 12.59 -20.49
CA LYS A 91 -10.21 12.51 -21.88
C LYS A 91 -11.45 11.64 -21.95
N GLU A 92 -12.13 11.71 -23.09
CA GLU A 92 -13.30 10.87 -23.40
C GLU A 92 -14.45 11.12 -22.41
N LYS A 93 -15.27 10.10 -22.15
CA LYS A 93 -16.49 10.17 -21.34
C LYS A 93 -16.19 9.81 -19.89
N PHE A 94 -16.55 10.69 -18.95
CA PHE A 94 -16.28 10.47 -17.53
C PHE A 94 -17.29 11.18 -16.61
N TRP A 95 -17.22 10.81 -15.33
CA TRP A 95 -17.95 11.44 -14.23
C TRP A 95 -16.95 11.92 -13.19
N VAL A 96 -17.16 13.11 -12.62
CA VAL A 96 -16.34 13.65 -11.53
C VAL A 96 -17.21 13.98 -10.32
N ASN A 97 -16.72 13.65 -9.13
CA ASN A 97 -17.42 13.91 -7.88
C ASN A 97 -17.21 15.37 -7.39
N ASN A 98 -17.85 15.72 -6.27
CA ASN A 98 -17.76 17.04 -5.64
C ASN A 98 -16.41 17.33 -4.95
N HIS A 99 -15.47 16.38 -4.94
CA HIS A 99 -14.15 16.54 -4.32
C HIS A 99 -13.03 16.85 -5.33
N ALA A 100 -13.36 17.14 -6.60
CA ALA A 100 -12.42 17.66 -7.59
C ALA A 100 -13.08 18.73 -8.45
N HIS A 101 -12.41 19.87 -8.61
CA HIS A 101 -12.81 20.90 -9.56
C HIS A 101 -12.63 20.40 -11.00
N ILE A 102 -13.46 20.91 -11.90
CA ILE A 102 -13.38 20.64 -13.33
C ILE A 102 -13.21 21.94 -14.11
N LEU A 103 -12.12 21.98 -14.87
CA LEU A 103 -11.66 23.13 -15.64
C LEU A 103 -11.52 22.74 -17.11
N LYS A 104 -11.60 23.73 -17.98
CA LYS A 104 -11.22 23.60 -19.39
C LYS A 104 -10.39 24.81 -19.79
N ALA A 105 -9.16 24.60 -20.22
CA ALA A 105 -8.30 25.67 -20.72
C ALA A 105 -8.94 26.39 -21.92
N PHE A 106 -8.68 27.68 -22.05
CA PHE A 106 -8.90 28.38 -23.30
C PHE A 106 -7.77 28.04 -24.27
N ASP A 107 -8.08 27.25 -25.31
CA ASP A 107 -7.07 26.71 -26.23
C ASP A 107 -6.26 27.81 -26.95
N SER A 108 -6.83 29.02 -27.07
CA SER A 108 -6.14 30.20 -27.60
C SER A 108 -5.11 30.81 -26.64
N VAL A 109 -5.11 30.43 -25.36
CA VAL A 109 -4.26 31.02 -24.30
C VAL A 109 -3.28 29.99 -23.72
N THR A 110 -3.75 28.77 -23.47
CA THR A 110 -2.97 27.69 -22.85
C THR A 110 -3.59 26.33 -23.14
N SER A 111 -2.93 25.25 -22.70
CA SER A 111 -3.45 23.89 -22.81
C SER A 111 -3.73 23.26 -21.45
N ASN A 112 -4.67 22.32 -21.39
CA ASN A 112 -4.95 21.54 -20.18
C ASN A 112 -3.69 20.83 -19.65
N ARG A 113 -2.82 20.37 -20.56
CA ARG A 113 -1.55 19.71 -20.23
C ARG A 113 -0.55 20.64 -19.56
N TYR A 114 -0.36 21.83 -20.13
CA TYR A 114 0.51 22.84 -19.53
C TYR A 114 0.05 23.19 -18.11
N LEU A 115 -1.25 23.49 -17.95
CA LEU A 115 -1.84 23.78 -16.64
C LEU A 115 -1.74 22.60 -15.67
N SER A 116 -1.95 21.37 -16.14
CA SER A 116 -1.80 20.18 -15.30
C SER A 116 -0.39 20.06 -14.72
N HIS A 117 0.64 20.21 -15.56
CA HIS A 117 2.04 20.20 -15.13
C HIS A 117 2.35 21.35 -14.18
N TYR A 118 1.86 22.56 -14.48
CA TYR A 118 2.05 23.74 -13.64
C TYR A 118 1.46 23.55 -12.25
N LEU A 119 0.20 23.12 -12.18
CA LEU A 119 -0.53 22.89 -10.93
C LEU A 119 0.09 21.75 -10.12
N ASN A 120 0.62 20.71 -10.76
CA ASN A 120 1.33 19.63 -10.05
C ASN A 120 2.65 20.08 -9.41
N GLN A 121 3.26 21.17 -9.87
CA GLN A 121 4.41 21.79 -9.21
C GLN A 121 4.04 23.00 -8.34
N PHE A 122 2.82 23.53 -8.43
CA PHE A 122 2.43 24.72 -7.70
C PHE A 122 2.57 24.56 -6.17
N ASP A 123 3.00 25.62 -5.46
CA ASP A 123 3.00 25.66 -4.00
C ASP A 123 1.64 26.16 -3.49
N TYR A 124 0.85 25.23 -2.96
CA TYR A 124 -0.50 25.50 -2.46
C TYR A 124 -0.54 26.16 -1.08
N LYS A 125 0.61 26.47 -0.47
CA LYS A 125 0.66 27.16 0.82
C LYS A 125 -0.10 28.49 0.75
N GLY A 126 -1.07 28.66 1.63
CA GLY A 126 -1.94 29.85 1.65
C GLY A 126 -3.17 29.79 0.74
N PHE A 127 -3.29 28.76 -0.11
CA PHE A 127 -4.47 28.53 -0.97
C PHE A 127 -5.40 27.45 -0.41
N VAL A 128 -4.85 26.51 0.37
CA VAL A 128 -5.60 25.41 0.98
C VAL A 128 -5.79 25.63 2.48
N GLY A 129 -6.98 25.28 2.99
CA GLY A 129 -7.33 25.32 4.41
C GLY A 129 -7.57 23.94 5.01
N GLY A 130 -7.59 23.86 6.35
CA GLY A 130 -7.80 22.61 7.11
C GLY A 130 -6.50 21.96 7.60
N SER A 131 -6.55 21.28 8.76
CA SER A 131 -5.40 20.61 9.37
C SER A 131 -5.32 19.12 9.05
N THR A 132 -6.45 18.41 9.12
CA THR A 132 -6.53 16.95 8.87
C THR A 132 -6.87 16.62 7.42
N ARG A 133 -7.73 17.42 6.79
CA ARG A 133 -8.14 17.27 5.38
C ARG A 133 -8.02 18.61 4.71
N LEU A 134 -7.03 18.74 3.83
CA LEU A 134 -6.78 19.97 3.09
C LEU A 134 -7.89 20.19 2.06
N LYS A 135 -8.38 21.43 2.00
CA LYS A 135 -9.40 21.85 1.05
C LYS A 135 -8.95 23.07 0.26
N LEU A 136 -8.91 22.93 -1.06
CA LEU A 136 -8.83 24.03 -2.02
C LEU A 136 -10.25 24.42 -2.39
N ASN A 137 -10.79 25.51 -1.87
CA ASN A 137 -12.12 25.95 -2.31
C ASN A 137 -12.03 26.69 -3.65
N GLN A 138 -13.17 26.81 -4.36
CA GLN A 138 -13.20 27.45 -5.68
C GLN A 138 -12.70 28.91 -5.66
N ALA A 139 -12.99 29.67 -4.60
CA ALA A 139 -12.57 31.07 -4.49
C ALA A 139 -11.04 31.20 -4.36
N SER A 140 -10.39 30.29 -3.63
CA SER A 140 -8.93 30.17 -3.56
C SER A 140 -8.34 29.69 -4.88
N MET A 141 -8.95 28.67 -5.51
CA MET A 141 -8.50 28.10 -6.78
C MET A 141 -8.44 29.17 -7.89
N LYS A 142 -9.48 30.00 -8.01
CA LYS A 142 -9.55 31.11 -8.98
C LYS A 142 -8.35 32.07 -8.89
N LYS A 143 -7.86 32.31 -7.66
CA LYS A 143 -6.79 33.25 -7.36
C LYS A 143 -5.38 32.68 -7.51
N ILE A 144 -5.23 31.41 -7.91
CA ILE A 144 -3.93 30.80 -8.14
C ILE A 144 -3.21 31.59 -9.25
N PRO A 145 -2.01 32.14 -9.02
CA PRO A 145 -1.24 32.79 -10.07
C PRO A 145 -0.68 31.73 -11.03
N VAL A 146 -0.81 31.99 -12.32
CA VAL A 146 -0.31 31.15 -13.41
C VAL A 146 0.69 31.96 -14.23
N SER A 147 1.92 31.44 -14.31
CA SER A 147 2.97 32.00 -15.16
C SER A 147 2.85 31.40 -16.56
N LEU A 148 2.60 32.25 -17.57
CA LEU A 148 2.41 31.86 -18.97
C LEU A 148 3.49 32.50 -19.85
N PRO A 149 4.34 31.71 -20.53
CA PRO A 149 5.10 32.17 -21.68
C PRO A 149 4.22 32.15 -22.94
N SER A 150 4.77 32.52 -24.10
CA SER A 150 4.13 32.37 -25.41
C SER A 150 3.54 30.96 -25.61
N LEU A 151 2.47 30.81 -26.39
CA LEU A 151 1.88 29.50 -26.69
C LEU A 151 2.89 28.50 -27.28
N SER A 152 3.79 28.96 -28.16
CA SER A 152 4.85 28.13 -28.73
C SER A 152 5.82 27.63 -27.66
N THR A 153 6.22 28.50 -26.73
CA THR A 153 7.07 28.09 -25.60
C THR A 153 6.32 27.16 -24.64
N GLN A 154 5.02 27.37 -24.38
CA GLN A 154 4.20 26.45 -23.60
C GLN A 154 4.18 25.04 -24.22
N HIS A 155 3.97 24.93 -25.53
CA HIS A 155 4.04 23.67 -26.25
C HIS A 155 5.43 23.02 -26.16
N ALA A 156 6.49 23.79 -26.38
CA ALA A 156 7.86 23.27 -26.27
C ALA A 156 8.18 22.75 -24.85
N ILE A 157 7.69 23.42 -23.81
CA ILE A 157 7.81 22.96 -22.42
C ILE A 157 7.06 21.63 -22.22
N VAL A 158 5.80 21.55 -22.66
CA VAL A 158 5.00 20.32 -22.53
C VAL A 158 5.66 19.17 -23.28
N ASP A 159 6.04 19.38 -24.54
CA ASP A 159 6.71 18.37 -25.36
C ASP A 159 7.98 17.86 -24.68
N LYS A 160 8.78 18.76 -24.09
CA LYS A 160 10.01 18.35 -23.40
C LYS A 160 9.74 17.60 -22.10
N ILE A 161 8.73 17.99 -21.33
CA ILE A 161 8.31 17.27 -20.11
C ILE A 161 7.86 15.86 -20.50
N GLU A 162 6.96 15.73 -21.48
CA GLU A 162 6.40 14.45 -21.92
C GLU A 162 7.48 13.53 -22.50
N GLU A 163 8.43 14.06 -23.28
CA GLU A 163 9.59 13.32 -23.76
C GLU A 163 10.40 12.73 -22.59
N LEU A 164 10.80 13.57 -21.63
CA LEU A 164 11.59 13.13 -20.48
C LEU A 164 10.81 12.17 -19.57
N TYR A 165 9.52 12.41 -19.36
CA TYR A 165 8.65 11.52 -18.60
C TYR A 165 8.54 10.15 -19.28
N SER A 166 8.39 10.11 -20.60
CA SER A 166 8.34 8.86 -21.36
C SER A 166 9.61 8.04 -21.20
N HIS A 167 10.79 8.66 -21.24
CA HIS A 167 12.07 7.99 -20.98
C HIS A 167 12.16 7.45 -19.54
N ILE A 168 11.71 8.23 -18.56
CA ILE A 168 11.68 7.79 -17.16
C ILE A 168 10.73 6.60 -16.99
N ASP A 169 9.53 6.67 -17.56
CA ASP A 169 8.52 5.61 -17.44
C ASP A 169 8.96 4.32 -18.13
N ALA A 170 9.60 4.42 -19.31
CA ALA A 170 10.23 3.27 -19.96
C ALA A 170 11.35 2.65 -19.10
N GLY A 171 12.18 3.49 -18.46
CA GLY A 171 13.20 3.04 -17.52
C GLY A 171 12.62 2.35 -16.28
N VAL A 172 11.56 2.90 -15.68
CA VAL A 172 10.85 2.31 -14.54
C VAL A 172 10.24 0.97 -14.93
N GLU A 173 9.65 0.86 -16.13
CA GLU A 173 9.10 -0.40 -16.62
C GLU A 173 10.20 -1.46 -16.83
N GLY A 174 11.32 -1.09 -17.43
CA GLY A 174 12.49 -1.98 -17.54
C GLY A 174 13.02 -2.44 -16.17
N LEU A 175 13.03 -1.55 -15.17
CA LEU A 175 13.40 -1.89 -13.79
C LEU A 175 12.41 -2.86 -13.14
N LYS A 176 11.10 -2.69 -13.35
CA LYS A 176 10.07 -3.63 -12.87
C LYS A 176 10.23 -5.01 -13.50
N GLN A 177 10.49 -5.07 -14.81
CA GLN A 177 10.77 -6.32 -15.52
C GLN A 177 12.04 -7.00 -15.01
N ALA A 178 13.10 -6.23 -14.75
CA ALA A 178 14.32 -6.76 -14.14
C ALA A 178 14.05 -7.35 -12.74
N LYS A 179 13.22 -6.69 -11.92
CA LYS A 179 12.78 -7.22 -10.62
C LYS A 179 12.01 -8.54 -10.75
N ALA A 180 11.10 -8.65 -11.71
CA ALA A 180 10.39 -9.89 -11.97
C ALA A 180 11.33 -11.03 -12.39
N LYS A 181 12.33 -10.73 -13.23
CA LYS A 181 13.38 -11.70 -13.62
C LYS A 181 14.26 -12.12 -12.44
N LEU A 182 14.56 -11.22 -11.49
CA LEU A 182 15.29 -11.57 -10.28
C LEU A 182 14.53 -12.59 -9.41
N GLN A 183 13.20 -12.46 -9.32
CA GLN A 183 12.37 -13.45 -8.61
C GLN A 183 12.46 -14.83 -9.27
N GLN A 184 12.38 -14.89 -10.61
CA GLN A 184 12.58 -16.14 -11.37
C GLN A 184 13.99 -16.71 -11.18
N TYR A 185 15.01 -15.84 -11.19
CA TYR A 185 16.39 -16.25 -10.95
C TYR A 185 16.57 -16.89 -9.57
N ARG A 186 15.98 -16.33 -8.50
CA ARG A 186 16.02 -16.93 -7.14
C ARG A 186 15.47 -18.36 -7.14
N GLN A 187 14.32 -18.56 -7.78
CA GLN A 187 13.71 -19.88 -7.91
C GLN A 187 14.60 -20.85 -8.71
N SER A 188 15.22 -20.38 -9.79
CA SER A 188 16.17 -21.19 -10.58
C SER A 188 17.38 -21.61 -9.75
N VAL A 189 17.99 -20.68 -9.00
CA VAL A 189 19.15 -20.98 -8.14
C VAL A 189 18.82 -22.07 -7.12
N LEU A 190 17.67 -21.97 -6.46
CA LEU A 190 17.23 -22.96 -5.48
C LEU A 190 16.93 -24.32 -6.14
N LYS A 191 16.28 -24.31 -7.30
CA LYS A 191 16.04 -25.53 -8.10
C LYS A 191 17.32 -26.20 -8.54
N ASP A 192 18.29 -25.44 -9.05
CA ASP A 192 19.58 -25.97 -9.49
C ASP A 192 20.39 -26.50 -8.29
N ALA A 193 20.23 -25.90 -7.10
CA ALA A 193 20.84 -26.39 -5.87
C ALA A 193 20.31 -27.80 -5.51
N VAL A 194 18.99 -27.98 -5.43
CA VAL A 194 18.40 -29.25 -4.96
C VAL A 194 18.41 -30.37 -6.02
N THR A 195 18.71 -30.04 -7.27
CA THR A 195 18.89 -31.02 -8.36
C THR A 195 20.37 -31.34 -8.65
N GLY A 196 21.29 -30.68 -7.94
CA GLY A 196 22.72 -30.92 -8.05
C GLY A 196 23.39 -30.28 -9.27
N ARG A 197 22.66 -29.47 -10.05
CA ARG A 197 23.23 -28.73 -11.18
C ARG A 197 24.13 -27.58 -10.73
N LEU A 198 23.78 -26.93 -9.62
CA LEU A 198 24.52 -25.77 -9.12
C LEU A 198 25.98 -26.13 -8.79
N THR A 199 26.20 -27.31 -8.21
CA THR A 199 27.52 -27.80 -7.78
C THR A 199 28.13 -28.82 -8.76
N GLU A 200 27.53 -29.04 -9.94
CA GLU A 200 27.95 -30.09 -10.88
C GLU A 200 29.45 -30.00 -11.24
N GLN A 201 29.89 -28.84 -11.75
CA GLN A 201 31.29 -28.62 -12.11
C GLN A 201 32.24 -28.74 -10.90
N TRP A 202 31.81 -28.26 -9.74
CA TRP A 202 32.60 -28.37 -8.52
C TRP A 202 32.74 -29.83 -8.09
N ARG A 203 31.67 -30.61 -8.21
CA ARG A 203 31.63 -32.04 -7.87
C ARG A 203 32.59 -32.83 -8.76
N GLU A 204 32.57 -32.57 -10.07
CA GLU A 204 33.51 -33.18 -11.03
C GLU A 204 34.97 -32.92 -10.66
N GLN A 205 35.29 -31.68 -10.26
CA GLN A 205 36.66 -31.28 -9.89
C GLN A 205 37.11 -31.82 -8.52
N ASN A 206 36.19 -32.28 -7.68
CA ASN A 206 36.48 -32.75 -6.33
C ASN A 206 36.15 -34.22 -6.11
N VAL A 207 35.83 -34.98 -7.16
CA VAL A 207 35.37 -36.39 -7.07
C VAL A 207 36.26 -37.26 -6.18
N ASP A 208 37.59 -37.11 -6.24
CA ASP A 208 38.54 -37.88 -5.43
C ASP A 208 38.51 -37.57 -3.92
N LYS A 209 37.85 -36.49 -3.52
CA LYS A 209 37.77 -35.99 -2.15
C LYS A 209 36.39 -36.18 -1.51
N LEU A 210 35.38 -36.58 -2.29
CA LEU A 210 34.01 -36.67 -1.81
C LEU A 210 33.73 -38.10 -1.33
N GLU A 211 33.22 -38.22 -0.10
CA GLU A 211 32.60 -39.47 0.33
C GLU A 211 31.25 -39.68 -0.37
N PRO A 212 30.86 -40.93 -0.69
CA PRO A 212 29.50 -41.23 -1.11
C PRO A 212 28.50 -40.81 -0.02
N ALA A 213 27.41 -40.16 -0.39
CA ALA A 213 26.43 -39.67 0.59
C ALA A 213 25.75 -40.81 1.38
N SER A 214 25.72 -42.03 0.84
CA SER A 214 25.29 -43.24 1.57
C SER A 214 26.16 -43.53 2.80
N SER A 215 27.47 -43.26 2.72
CA SER A 215 28.40 -43.43 3.85
C SER A 215 28.10 -42.41 4.96
N LEU A 216 27.85 -41.15 4.58
CA LEU A 216 27.39 -40.12 5.51
C LEU A 216 26.06 -40.52 6.16
N LEU A 217 25.09 -40.99 5.38
CA LEU A 217 23.78 -41.41 5.89
C LEU A 217 23.93 -42.53 6.93
N ASN A 218 24.71 -43.56 6.64
CA ASN A 218 24.95 -44.67 7.58
C ASN A 218 25.54 -44.15 8.91
N ARG A 219 26.54 -43.27 8.83
CA ARG A 219 27.16 -42.67 10.03
C ARG A 219 26.16 -41.85 10.85
N VAL A 220 25.26 -41.12 10.19
CA VAL A 220 24.18 -40.36 10.86
C VAL A 220 23.19 -41.29 11.56
N LEU A 221 22.83 -42.42 10.94
CA LEU A 221 21.93 -43.41 11.53
C LEU A 221 22.56 -44.13 12.73
N ASP A 222 23.84 -44.49 12.64
CA ASP A 222 24.60 -45.08 13.74
C ASP A 222 24.66 -44.12 14.94
N GLU A 223 25.00 -42.85 14.70
CA GLU A 223 25.04 -41.83 15.74
C GLU A 223 23.66 -41.59 16.36
N ARG A 224 22.60 -41.59 15.55
CA ARG A 224 21.22 -41.50 16.04
C ARG A 224 20.87 -42.63 17.01
N ARG A 225 21.24 -43.87 16.66
CA ARG A 225 21.03 -45.03 17.53
C ARG A 225 21.80 -44.89 18.84
N VAL A 226 23.07 -44.48 18.77
CA VAL A 226 23.91 -44.24 19.96
C VAL A 226 23.30 -43.16 20.87
N ASN A 227 22.83 -42.05 20.29
CA ASN A 227 22.20 -40.97 21.05
C ASN A 227 20.89 -41.43 21.72
N TRP A 228 20.07 -42.20 21.00
CA TRP A 228 18.87 -42.79 21.59
C TRP A 228 19.20 -43.73 22.74
N GLU A 229 20.23 -44.57 22.61
CA GLU A 229 20.69 -45.46 23.67
C GLU A 229 21.12 -44.68 24.92
N ALA A 230 21.89 -43.60 24.74
CA ALA A 230 22.32 -42.72 25.83
C ALA A 230 21.13 -42.03 26.52
N GLU A 231 20.13 -41.57 25.77
CA GLU A 231 18.91 -40.98 26.33
C GLU A 231 18.08 -41.98 27.14
N GLN A 232 17.95 -43.23 26.67
CA GLN A 232 17.26 -44.29 27.43
C GLN A 232 17.99 -44.58 28.74
N LEU A 233 19.32 -44.70 28.71
CA LEU A 233 20.14 -44.91 29.91
C LEU A 233 19.94 -43.80 30.93
N LYS A 234 20.01 -42.53 30.49
CA LYS A 234 19.73 -41.38 31.36
C LYS A 234 18.32 -41.43 31.93
N SER A 235 17.31 -41.80 31.14
CA SER A 235 15.94 -41.94 31.62
C SER A 235 15.78 -43.06 32.66
N PHE A 236 16.54 -44.16 32.52
CA PHE A 236 16.55 -45.22 33.53
C PHE A 236 17.17 -44.74 34.84
N GLU A 237 18.31 -44.05 34.77
CA GLU A 237 18.99 -43.46 35.93
C GLU A 237 18.10 -42.47 36.68
N GLU A 238 17.43 -41.56 35.97
CA GLU A 238 16.49 -40.59 36.55
C GLU A 238 15.29 -41.26 37.25
N LYS A 239 14.91 -42.46 36.81
CA LYS A 239 13.86 -43.28 37.42
C LYS A 239 14.39 -44.23 38.50
N GLY A 240 15.68 -44.16 38.83
CA GLY A 240 16.33 -45.04 39.82
C GLY A 240 16.42 -46.51 39.39
N ASN A 241 16.36 -46.78 38.08
CA ASN A 241 16.42 -48.13 37.51
C ASN A 241 17.75 -48.35 36.76
N THR A 242 18.23 -49.59 36.74
CA THR A 242 19.35 -50.01 35.87
C THR A 242 18.88 -51.15 34.97
N PRO A 243 19.07 -51.07 33.65
CA PRO A 243 18.72 -52.16 32.75
C PRO A 243 19.45 -53.45 33.14
N LYS A 244 18.71 -54.55 33.24
CA LYS A 244 19.27 -55.87 33.62
C LYS A 244 19.96 -56.60 32.46
N ASN A 245 19.68 -56.20 31.22
CA ASN A 245 20.22 -56.76 29.98
C ASN A 245 19.95 -55.78 28.82
N ASP A 246 20.40 -56.12 27.61
CA ASP A 246 20.29 -55.28 26.41
C ASP A 246 18.95 -55.40 25.65
N LYS A 247 17.95 -56.13 26.16
CA LYS A 247 16.65 -56.28 25.46
C LYS A 247 15.94 -54.95 25.23
N TRP A 248 16.19 -53.93 26.05
CA TRP A 248 15.59 -52.62 25.84
C TRP A 248 16.02 -51.97 24.52
N LYS A 249 17.19 -52.34 23.96
CA LYS A 249 17.68 -51.85 22.67
C LYS A 249 16.81 -52.31 21.50
N GLU A 250 16.09 -53.43 21.64
CA GLU A 250 15.13 -53.91 20.64
C GLU A 250 13.93 -52.97 20.47
N ASN A 251 13.71 -52.04 21.42
CA ASN A 251 12.66 -51.02 21.31
C ASN A 251 13.03 -49.86 20.38
N TYR A 252 14.29 -49.79 19.92
CA TYR A 252 14.70 -48.77 18.96
C TYR A 252 13.99 -49.01 17.63
N LYS A 253 13.31 -47.97 17.14
CA LYS A 253 12.64 -48.00 15.84
C LYS A 253 13.47 -47.22 14.84
N GLU A 254 13.95 -47.93 13.83
CA GLU A 254 14.61 -47.27 12.71
C GLU A 254 13.64 -46.29 12.02
N PRO A 255 14.12 -45.11 11.61
CA PRO A 255 13.35 -44.22 10.76
C PRO A 255 13.01 -44.90 9.42
N PRO A 256 11.88 -44.54 8.80
CA PRO A 256 11.49 -45.11 7.51
C PRO A 256 12.54 -44.79 6.44
N GLN A 257 12.78 -45.76 5.55
CA GLN A 257 13.61 -45.56 4.37
C GLN A 257 12.86 -44.72 3.33
N ALA A 258 13.62 -44.00 2.50
CA ALA A 258 13.07 -43.22 1.40
C ALA A 258 12.47 -44.12 0.32
N ASP A 259 11.25 -43.81 -0.12
CA ASP A 259 10.65 -44.41 -1.32
C ASP A 259 11.14 -43.65 -2.55
N VAL A 260 12.05 -44.25 -3.31
CA VAL A 260 12.70 -43.62 -4.46
C VAL A 260 11.94 -43.83 -5.77
N SER A 261 10.87 -44.62 -5.78
CA SER A 261 10.22 -45.10 -7.01
C SER A 261 9.65 -43.99 -7.91
N SER A 262 9.23 -42.87 -7.32
CA SER A 262 8.65 -41.72 -8.01
C SER A 262 9.47 -40.43 -7.87
N LEU A 263 10.68 -40.52 -7.31
CA LEU A 263 11.53 -39.37 -7.07
C LEU A 263 12.29 -38.94 -8.33
N PRO A 264 12.64 -37.65 -8.47
CA PRO A 264 13.51 -37.19 -9.55
C PRO A 264 14.88 -37.88 -9.52
N GLU A 265 15.55 -37.89 -10.67
CA GLU A 265 16.97 -38.25 -10.75
C GLU A 265 17.83 -37.26 -9.97
N ILE A 266 18.86 -37.78 -9.32
CA ILE A 266 19.87 -37.04 -8.55
C ILE A 266 21.26 -37.54 -8.97
N PRO A 267 22.34 -36.77 -8.71
CA PRO A 267 23.70 -37.22 -8.98
C PRO A 267 24.04 -38.57 -8.34
N ASP A 268 24.85 -39.39 -9.01
CA ASP A 268 25.22 -40.74 -8.54
C ASP A 268 25.93 -40.75 -7.18
N SER A 269 26.60 -39.66 -6.81
CA SER A 269 27.26 -39.51 -5.50
C SER A 269 26.30 -39.20 -4.35
N TRP A 270 25.04 -38.87 -4.66
CA TRP A 270 24.01 -38.52 -3.68
C TRP A 270 23.18 -39.75 -3.30
N THR A 271 22.42 -39.63 -2.21
CA THR A 271 21.44 -40.63 -1.81
C THR A 271 20.16 -39.97 -1.34
N TRP A 272 19.01 -40.61 -1.53
CA TRP A 272 17.78 -40.18 -0.88
C TRP A 272 17.77 -40.60 0.59
N ALA A 273 17.31 -39.71 1.46
CA ALA A 273 17.07 -39.96 2.89
C ALA A 273 15.76 -39.31 3.32
N THR A 274 14.98 -39.94 4.19
CA THR A 274 13.81 -39.27 4.78
C THR A 274 14.27 -38.19 5.76
N ILE A 275 13.49 -37.13 5.95
CA ILE A 275 13.87 -36.06 6.89
C ILE A 275 14.09 -36.60 8.32
N THR A 276 13.38 -37.67 8.70
CA THR A 276 13.53 -38.31 10.01
C THR A 276 14.81 -39.13 10.15
N GLN A 277 15.43 -39.54 9.04
CA GLN A 277 16.81 -40.06 9.04
C GLN A 277 17.84 -38.95 9.29
N LEU A 278 17.54 -37.72 8.87
CA LEU A 278 18.47 -36.58 8.94
C LEU A 278 18.40 -35.79 10.26
N GLY A 279 17.37 -36.01 11.08
CA GLY A 279 17.22 -35.30 12.34
C GLY A 279 15.93 -35.58 13.12
N GLU A 280 15.66 -34.72 14.10
CA GLU A 280 14.46 -34.75 14.94
C GLU A 280 13.40 -33.79 14.36
N LEU A 281 12.19 -34.30 14.13
CA LEU A 281 11.05 -33.50 13.70
C LEU A 281 9.96 -33.52 14.78
N ASN A 282 9.54 -32.35 15.27
CA ASN A 282 8.54 -32.26 16.34
C ASN A 282 7.68 -31.00 16.22
N ARG A 283 6.42 -31.08 16.66
CA ARG A 283 5.52 -29.91 16.71
C ARG A 283 5.90 -28.98 17.87
N GLY A 284 5.64 -27.69 17.67
CA GLY A 284 5.58 -26.72 18.74
C GLY A 284 4.50 -27.05 19.77
N LYS A 285 4.51 -26.32 20.90
CA LYS A 285 3.64 -26.61 22.05
C LYS A 285 2.87 -25.37 22.48
N SER A 286 1.55 -25.46 22.41
CA SER A 286 0.63 -24.48 22.99
C SER A 286 -0.58 -25.22 23.58
N LYS A 287 -0.48 -25.62 24.85
CA LYS A 287 -1.46 -26.41 25.60
C LYS A 287 -2.55 -25.57 26.28
N HIS A 288 -2.23 -24.36 26.77
CA HIS A 288 -3.19 -23.57 27.54
C HIS A 288 -4.40 -23.13 26.70
N ARG A 289 -5.60 -23.12 27.29
CA ARG A 289 -6.86 -22.69 26.66
C ARG A 289 -7.60 -21.74 27.62
N PRO A 290 -8.05 -20.56 27.16
CA PRO A 290 -7.96 -20.05 25.78
C PRO A 290 -6.53 -19.63 25.39
N ARG A 291 -6.17 -19.76 24.11
CA ARG A 291 -4.79 -19.49 23.63
C ARG A 291 -4.37 -18.03 23.80
N ASN A 292 -5.31 -17.10 23.91
CA ASN A 292 -5.07 -15.66 24.03
C ASN A 292 -5.09 -15.16 25.49
N ASP A 293 -5.00 -16.04 26.49
CA ASP A 293 -4.86 -15.61 27.90
C ASP A 293 -3.65 -14.65 28.03
N PRO A 294 -3.87 -13.37 28.41
CA PRO A 294 -2.80 -12.38 28.52
C PRO A 294 -1.67 -12.79 29.45
N SER A 295 -1.94 -13.61 30.48
CA SER A 295 -0.93 -14.07 31.44
C SER A 295 0.13 -15.01 30.84
N LEU A 296 -0.12 -15.56 29.65
CA LEU A 296 0.88 -16.35 28.92
C LEU A 296 1.96 -15.48 28.30
N TYR A 297 1.74 -14.18 28.14
CA TYR A 297 2.56 -13.31 27.29
C TYR A 297 3.28 -12.21 28.08
N GLY A 298 4.20 -11.50 27.41
CA GLY A 298 4.89 -10.33 27.98
C GLY A 298 6.08 -10.67 28.87
N GLY A 299 6.82 -11.74 28.56
CA GLY A 299 8.09 -12.06 29.22
C GLY A 299 9.27 -12.10 28.25
N ASP A 300 10.29 -12.88 28.60
CA ASP A 300 11.59 -12.87 27.93
C ASP A 300 11.74 -13.90 26.80
N TYR A 301 10.74 -14.78 26.60
CA TYR A 301 10.86 -15.91 25.68
C TYR A 301 10.21 -15.59 24.34
N PRO A 302 10.95 -15.43 23.22
CA PRO A 302 10.36 -15.16 21.92
C PRO A 302 9.30 -16.20 21.56
N PHE A 303 8.15 -15.74 21.05
CA PHE A 303 7.07 -16.61 20.60
C PHE A 303 6.76 -16.32 19.13
N VAL A 304 7.17 -17.24 18.27
CA VAL A 304 7.11 -17.14 16.81
C VAL A 304 5.82 -17.77 16.30
N GLN A 305 5.10 -17.05 15.45
CA GLN A 305 3.87 -17.53 14.81
C GLN A 305 4.08 -17.82 13.31
N THR A 306 3.10 -18.45 12.67
CA THR A 306 3.17 -18.79 11.23
C THR A 306 3.32 -17.57 10.32
N GLY A 307 2.86 -16.40 10.75
CA GLY A 307 3.08 -15.14 10.03
C GLY A 307 4.52 -14.62 10.13
N ASP A 308 5.20 -14.88 11.25
CA ASP A 308 6.60 -14.48 11.43
C ASP A 308 7.53 -15.39 10.60
N VAL A 309 7.25 -16.69 10.53
CA VAL A 309 7.98 -17.63 9.67
C VAL A 309 7.89 -17.20 8.20
N ARG A 310 6.68 -16.90 7.72
CA ARG A 310 6.47 -16.41 6.34
C ARG A 310 7.22 -15.11 6.04
N ALA A 311 7.33 -14.22 7.03
CA ALA A 311 7.97 -12.91 6.86
C ALA A 311 9.50 -12.95 6.92
N ALA A 312 10.09 -14.05 7.37
CA ALA A 312 11.52 -14.16 7.67
C ALA A 312 12.43 -14.31 6.44
N ASP A 313 11.90 -14.72 5.27
CA ASP A 313 12.66 -15.01 4.04
C ASP A 313 13.91 -15.88 4.30
N GLY A 314 13.77 -16.92 5.13
CA GLY A 314 14.80 -17.92 5.41
C GLY A 314 15.49 -17.82 6.76
N LEU A 315 15.67 -16.63 7.33
CA LEU A 315 16.29 -16.46 8.64
C LEU A 315 15.40 -15.65 9.59
N LEU A 316 14.96 -16.29 10.66
CA LEU A 316 14.01 -15.73 11.60
C LEU A 316 14.71 -15.10 12.79
N THR A 317 14.85 -13.78 12.76
CA THR A 317 15.36 -12.97 13.89
C THR A 317 14.30 -12.06 14.50
N ASN A 318 13.22 -11.81 13.76
CA ASN A 318 12.16 -10.88 14.17
C ASN A 318 10.90 -11.64 14.59
N TYR A 319 10.25 -11.15 15.64
CA TYR A 319 9.03 -11.71 16.21
C TYR A 319 8.18 -10.59 16.82
N LYS A 320 6.87 -10.82 16.94
CA LYS A 320 5.93 -9.81 17.44
C LYS A 320 5.53 -10.00 18.90
N GLN A 321 5.77 -11.18 19.45
CA GLN A 321 5.21 -11.58 20.73
C GLN A 321 6.20 -12.41 21.54
N THR A 322 6.07 -12.36 22.86
CA THR A 322 6.88 -13.16 23.77
C THR A 322 5.99 -13.90 24.77
N TYR A 323 6.44 -15.06 25.21
CA TYR A 323 5.89 -15.79 26.33
C TYR A 323 6.47 -15.31 27.67
N SER A 324 5.63 -15.31 28.70
CA SER A 324 6.00 -15.22 30.11
C SER A 324 6.55 -16.57 30.60
N LYS A 325 7.00 -16.64 31.86
CA LYS A 325 7.35 -17.93 32.50
C LYS A 325 6.20 -18.93 32.47
N LYS A 326 4.96 -18.48 32.65
CA LYS A 326 3.74 -19.31 32.54
C LYS A 326 3.55 -19.78 31.09
N GLY A 327 3.79 -18.90 30.12
CA GLY A 327 3.76 -19.24 28.69
C GLY A 327 4.81 -20.30 28.30
N LEU A 328 6.04 -20.17 28.80
CA LEU A 328 7.10 -21.14 28.57
C LEU A 328 6.80 -22.50 29.22
N ALA A 329 6.27 -22.53 30.44
CA ALA A 329 5.99 -23.77 31.18
C ALA A 329 5.03 -24.73 30.43
N GLN A 330 4.21 -24.20 29.52
CA GLN A 330 3.30 -25.00 28.67
C GLN A 330 3.80 -25.20 27.22
N SER A 331 4.98 -24.65 26.90
CA SER A 331 5.61 -24.65 25.58
C SER A 331 6.90 -25.50 25.56
N ARG A 332 7.68 -25.40 24.47
CA ARG A 332 9.07 -25.83 24.33
C ARG A 332 9.87 -24.62 23.82
N LEU A 333 11.01 -24.34 24.45
CA LEU A 333 12.01 -23.43 23.89
C LEU A 333 12.85 -24.22 22.89
N TRP A 334 12.89 -23.76 21.66
CA TRP A 334 13.67 -24.36 20.59
C TRP A 334 14.96 -23.57 20.39
N PRO A 335 16.09 -24.26 20.18
CA PRO A 335 17.36 -23.60 20.00
C PRO A 335 17.42 -22.87 18.65
N LYS A 336 18.22 -21.80 18.60
CA LYS A 336 18.74 -21.23 17.36
C LYS A 336 19.29 -22.34 16.45
N GLY A 337 19.04 -22.23 15.15
CA GLY A 337 19.39 -23.23 14.14
C GLY A 337 18.30 -24.26 13.87
N THR A 338 17.17 -24.23 14.61
CA THR A 338 16.00 -25.06 14.29
C THR A 338 15.33 -24.56 12.99
N LEU A 339 15.06 -25.45 12.04
CA LEU A 339 14.21 -25.16 10.89
C LEU A 339 12.73 -25.20 11.31
N CYS A 340 12.01 -24.11 11.10
CA CYS A 340 10.56 -24.03 11.25
C CYS A 340 9.86 -24.33 9.93
N ILE A 341 8.84 -25.20 9.97
CA ILE A 341 7.97 -25.54 8.84
C ILE A 341 6.52 -25.32 9.28
N THR A 342 5.78 -24.47 8.58
CA THR A 342 4.39 -24.19 8.92
C THR A 342 3.43 -25.23 8.35
N ILE A 343 2.46 -25.67 9.15
CA ILE A 343 1.46 -26.69 8.76
C ILE A 343 0.01 -26.17 8.85
N ALA A 344 -0.18 -24.88 9.10
CA ALA A 344 -1.49 -24.22 9.10
C ALA A 344 -1.39 -22.73 8.71
N ALA A 345 -2.48 -22.18 8.17
CA ALA A 345 -2.65 -20.81 7.65
C ALA A 345 -1.74 -20.43 6.46
N ASN A 346 -0.42 -20.47 6.64
CA ASN A 346 0.54 -20.40 5.54
C ASN A 346 1.17 -21.80 5.47
N ILE A 347 0.89 -22.60 4.45
CA ILE A 347 1.33 -24.01 4.42
C ILE A 347 2.73 -24.10 3.79
N ALA A 348 3.64 -24.88 4.42
CA ALA A 348 5.02 -25.11 3.97
C ALA A 348 5.87 -23.83 3.78
N GLU A 349 5.58 -22.78 4.53
CA GLU A 349 6.54 -21.69 4.72
C GLU A 349 7.65 -22.17 5.65
N THR A 350 8.88 -21.75 5.35
CA THR A 350 10.08 -22.18 6.06
C THR A 350 10.94 -21.01 6.49
N ALA A 351 11.57 -21.16 7.65
CA ALA A 351 12.63 -20.27 8.10
C ALA A 351 13.48 -20.97 9.17
N ILE A 352 14.75 -20.60 9.26
CA ILE A 352 15.68 -21.08 10.29
C ILE A 352 15.63 -20.10 11.45
N LEU A 353 15.50 -20.60 12.68
CA LEU A 353 15.58 -19.77 13.87
C LEU A 353 16.97 -19.13 14.00
N GLY A 354 17.04 -17.81 13.93
CA GLY A 354 18.25 -17.03 14.24
C GLY A 354 18.44 -16.77 15.74
N ILE A 355 17.44 -17.12 16.55
CA ILE A 355 17.35 -16.93 18.00
C ILE A 355 16.63 -18.13 18.64
N ASP A 356 16.84 -18.36 19.94
CA ASP A 356 16.03 -19.32 20.68
C ASP A 356 14.58 -18.83 20.76
N ALA A 357 13.62 -19.70 20.45
CA ALA A 357 12.21 -19.30 20.39
C ALA A 357 11.23 -20.44 20.71
N CYS A 358 10.06 -20.07 21.23
CA CYS A 358 8.88 -20.93 21.31
C CYS A 358 8.03 -20.75 20.05
N PHE A 359 7.30 -21.79 19.65
CA PHE A 359 6.28 -21.68 18.60
C PHE A 359 5.10 -22.64 18.86
N PRO A 360 3.90 -22.35 18.31
CA PRO A 360 2.69 -23.13 18.54
C PRO A 360 2.69 -24.47 17.78
N ASP A 361 1.67 -25.29 18.03
CA ASP A 361 1.44 -26.58 17.39
C ASP A 361 1.15 -26.52 15.87
N SER A 362 0.98 -25.31 15.31
CA SER A 362 0.89 -25.03 13.87
C SER A 362 2.24 -24.86 13.18
N VAL A 363 3.35 -24.94 13.91
CA VAL A 363 4.72 -24.92 13.40
C VAL A 363 5.42 -26.20 13.84
N VAL A 364 6.13 -26.82 12.91
CA VAL A 364 6.97 -28.00 13.13
C VAL A 364 8.42 -27.53 13.14
N GLY A 365 9.19 -27.97 14.13
CA GLY A 365 10.63 -27.77 14.21
C GLY A 365 11.38 -29.00 13.72
N PHE A 366 12.39 -28.77 12.89
CA PHE A 366 13.41 -29.75 12.52
C PHE A 366 14.76 -29.35 13.13
N ILE A 367 15.38 -30.28 13.85
CA ILE A 367 16.74 -30.14 14.38
C ILE A 367 17.60 -31.22 13.70
N PRO A 368 18.69 -30.85 12.99
CA PRO A 368 19.59 -31.82 12.38
C PRO A 368 20.18 -32.78 13.42
N GLN A 369 20.47 -34.02 13.00
CA GLN A 369 21.04 -35.05 13.88
C GLN A 369 22.39 -34.61 14.47
N ASN A 370 23.22 -33.95 13.66
CA ASN A 370 24.52 -33.40 14.01
C ASN A 370 24.91 -32.28 13.03
N GLU A 371 26.10 -31.71 13.21
CA GLU A 371 26.65 -30.64 12.36
C GLU A 371 26.99 -31.04 10.92
N ASN A 372 26.99 -32.34 10.60
CA ASN A 372 27.24 -32.84 9.24
C ASN A 372 25.99 -32.76 8.34
N ILE A 373 24.84 -32.43 8.91
CA ILE A 373 23.60 -32.18 8.19
C ILE A 373 23.32 -30.67 8.22
N SER A 374 23.48 -29.99 7.09
CA SER A 374 23.24 -28.55 6.98
C SER A 374 21.75 -28.24 7.01
N VAL A 375 21.30 -27.52 8.04
CA VAL A 375 19.92 -27.05 8.13
C VAL A 375 19.56 -26.05 7.03
N GLU A 376 20.53 -25.25 6.57
CA GLU A 376 20.38 -24.31 5.46
C GLU A 376 20.03 -25.03 4.17
N TYR A 377 20.74 -26.12 3.86
CA TYR A 377 20.44 -26.93 2.69
C TYR A 377 19.04 -27.57 2.78
N ILE A 378 18.68 -28.14 3.93
CA ILE A 378 17.33 -28.70 4.14
C ILE A 378 16.26 -27.61 3.95
N GLU A 379 16.50 -26.40 4.44
CA GLU A 379 15.60 -25.28 4.25
C GLU A 379 15.46 -24.91 2.76
N PHE A 380 16.56 -24.83 2.01
CA PHE A 380 16.53 -24.58 0.56
C PHE A 380 15.73 -25.65 -0.18
N PHE A 381 15.85 -26.91 0.23
CA PHE A 381 15.04 -28.00 -0.28
C PHE A 381 13.55 -27.75 -0.07
N PHE A 382 13.10 -27.57 1.18
CA PHE A 382 11.68 -27.34 1.48
C PHE A 382 11.12 -26.09 0.81
N ARG A 383 11.94 -25.03 0.72
CA ARG A 383 11.54 -23.80 0.01
C ARG A 383 11.31 -24.05 -1.48
N THR A 384 12.15 -24.88 -2.10
CA THR A 384 12.04 -25.24 -3.52
C THR A 384 10.83 -26.11 -3.80
N VAL A 385 10.59 -27.12 -2.96
CA VAL A 385 9.58 -28.15 -3.23
C VAL A 385 8.21 -27.81 -2.64
N ARG A 386 8.03 -26.63 -2.06
CA ARG A 386 6.80 -26.21 -1.35
C ARG A 386 5.51 -26.54 -2.09
N GLU A 387 5.42 -26.22 -3.37
CA GLU A 387 4.21 -26.41 -4.19
C GLU A 387 3.99 -27.86 -4.61
N ASP A 388 5.06 -28.66 -4.65
CA ASP A 388 5.08 -30.05 -5.11
C ASP A 388 5.57 -31.00 -4.00
N LEU A 389 5.38 -30.66 -2.72
CA LEU A 389 5.97 -31.41 -1.60
C LEU A 389 5.49 -32.87 -1.59
N ASP A 390 4.24 -33.10 -2.00
CA ASP A 390 3.62 -34.41 -2.11
C ASP A 390 4.39 -35.35 -3.06
N ARG A 391 5.12 -34.80 -4.05
CA ARG A 391 5.98 -35.60 -4.95
C ARG A 391 7.13 -36.28 -4.22
N TYR A 392 7.56 -35.71 -3.10
CA TYR A 392 8.68 -36.20 -2.30
C TYR A 392 8.22 -37.04 -1.11
N ALA A 393 6.92 -37.27 -0.98
CA ALA A 393 6.32 -38.17 0.00
C ALA A 393 5.75 -39.42 -0.72
N PRO A 394 5.50 -40.53 0.01
CA PRO A 394 4.86 -41.71 -0.58
C PRO A 394 3.50 -41.37 -1.21
N ALA A 395 3.17 -42.00 -2.34
CA ALA A 395 1.96 -41.70 -3.15
C ALA A 395 0.62 -41.81 -2.38
N THR A 396 0.61 -42.48 -1.23
CA THR A 396 -0.55 -42.62 -0.33
C THR A 396 -0.78 -41.40 0.58
N ALA A 397 0.14 -40.42 0.62
CA ALA A 397 0.01 -39.21 1.42
C ALA A 397 -1.10 -38.29 0.87
N GLN A 398 -1.97 -37.78 1.76
CA GLN A 398 -3.10 -36.90 1.39
C GLN A 398 -2.65 -35.44 1.21
N LYS A 399 -3.40 -34.65 0.43
CA LYS A 399 -3.12 -33.23 0.05
C LYS A 399 -2.97 -32.19 1.19
N ASN A 400 -2.99 -32.57 2.47
CA ASN A 400 -2.91 -31.65 3.61
C ASN A 400 -1.61 -31.87 4.41
N ILE A 401 -0.62 -30.99 4.21
CA ILE A 401 0.69 -31.05 4.89
C ILE A 401 0.50 -31.04 6.42
N ASN A 402 1.01 -32.09 7.05
CA ASN A 402 0.98 -32.28 8.49
C ASN A 402 2.26 -33.01 8.92
N LEU A 403 2.46 -33.16 10.24
CA LEU A 403 3.66 -33.82 10.77
C LEU A 403 3.91 -35.21 10.16
N ALA A 404 2.89 -36.06 10.03
CA ALA A 404 3.05 -37.42 9.52
C ALA A 404 3.49 -37.44 8.05
N ILE A 405 3.04 -36.48 7.25
CA ILE A 405 3.52 -36.34 5.86
C ILE A 405 4.98 -35.85 5.87
N LEU A 406 5.28 -34.82 6.65
CA LEU A 406 6.64 -34.29 6.75
C LEU A 406 7.63 -35.37 7.16
N GLU A 407 7.28 -36.26 8.11
CA GLU A 407 8.13 -37.38 8.55
C GLU A 407 8.55 -38.33 7.42
N THR A 408 7.78 -38.38 6.33
CA THR A 408 8.01 -39.25 5.16
C THR A 408 8.67 -38.56 3.97
N VAL A 409 8.88 -37.23 4.05
CA VAL A 409 9.48 -36.47 2.95
C VAL A 409 10.93 -36.93 2.73
N SER A 410 11.22 -37.31 1.49
CA SER A 410 12.55 -37.69 1.03
C SER A 410 13.32 -36.46 0.57
N VAL A 411 14.51 -36.29 1.13
CA VAL A 411 15.45 -35.19 0.87
C VAL A 411 16.70 -35.78 0.21
N PRO A 412 17.24 -35.17 -0.86
CA PRO A 412 18.50 -35.62 -1.42
C PRO A 412 19.62 -35.29 -0.43
N LEU A 413 20.47 -36.25 -0.09
CA LEU A 413 21.64 -36.05 0.75
C LEU A 413 22.90 -36.14 -0.12
N MET A 414 23.84 -35.23 0.16
CA MET A 414 25.16 -35.13 -0.48
C MET A 414 26.26 -35.15 0.59
N SER A 415 27.53 -35.24 0.20
CA SER A 415 28.65 -35.21 1.15
C SER A 415 28.69 -33.90 1.95
N VAL A 416 29.34 -33.89 3.11
CA VAL A 416 29.43 -32.71 3.97
C VAL A 416 30.11 -31.54 3.25
N GLU A 417 31.14 -31.83 2.47
CA GLU A 417 31.89 -30.86 1.67
C GLU A 417 31.00 -30.23 0.60
N GLU A 418 30.18 -31.04 -0.09
CA GLU A 418 29.27 -30.54 -1.11
C GLU A 418 28.13 -29.71 -0.50
N GLN A 419 27.61 -30.09 0.67
CA GLN A 419 26.61 -29.27 1.39
C GLN A 419 27.15 -27.88 1.68
N ARG A 420 28.39 -27.80 2.18
CA ARG A 420 29.05 -26.51 2.50
C ARG A 420 29.23 -25.65 1.26
N GLU A 421 29.70 -26.25 0.16
CA GLU A 421 29.87 -25.54 -1.11
C GLU A 421 28.52 -25.05 -1.66
N LEU A 422 27.50 -25.91 -1.66
CA LEU A 422 26.17 -25.55 -2.11
C LEU A 422 25.62 -24.36 -1.32
N VAL A 423 25.71 -24.42 0.02
CA VAL A 423 25.21 -23.35 0.88
C VAL A 423 25.95 -22.04 0.63
N LEU A 424 27.27 -22.10 0.42
CA LEU A 424 28.07 -20.93 0.05
C LEU A 424 27.58 -20.31 -1.26
N GLN A 425 27.45 -21.10 -2.33
CA GLN A 425 27.03 -20.61 -3.64
C GLN A 425 25.60 -20.06 -3.64
N VAL A 426 24.65 -20.77 -3.01
CA VAL A 426 23.25 -20.30 -2.92
C VAL A 426 23.20 -18.98 -2.15
N THR A 427 23.86 -18.92 -0.99
CA THR A 427 23.88 -17.71 -0.16
C THR A 427 24.45 -16.51 -0.90
N GLU A 428 25.57 -16.68 -1.60
CA GLU A 428 26.18 -15.61 -2.39
C GLU A 428 25.26 -15.12 -3.52
N LYS A 429 24.68 -16.05 -4.29
CA LYS A 429 23.80 -15.73 -5.42
C LYS A 429 22.51 -15.06 -4.96
N LEU A 430 21.89 -15.54 -3.89
CA LEU A 430 20.68 -14.93 -3.33
C LEU A 430 20.96 -13.56 -2.71
N ALA A 431 22.10 -13.39 -2.02
CA ALA A 431 22.51 -12.10 -1.50
C ALA A 431 22.76 -11.08 -2.62
N SER A 432 23.37 -11.51 -3.73
CA SER A 432 23.56 -10.67 -4.92
C SER A 432 22.22 -10.23 -5.51
N ALA A 433 21.27 -11.16 -5.65
CA ALA A 433 19.92 -10.85 -6.11
C ALA A 433 19.21 -9.83 -5.20
N SER A 434 19.28 -10.01 -3.88
CA SER A 434 18.69 -9.08 -2.90
C SER A 434 19.30 -7.66 -2.96
N ARG A 435 20.61 -7.55 -3.19
CA ARG A 435 21.27 -6.24 -3.41
C ARG A 435 20.78 -5.55 -4.69
N ALA A 436 20.60 -6.33 -5.76
CA ALA A 436 20.08 -5.82 -7.02
C ALA A 436 18.63 -5.33 -6.88
N GLU A 437 17.76 -6.09 -6.19
CA GLU A 437 16.38 -5.67 -5.90
C GLU A 437 16.33 -4.38 -5.09
N THR A 438 17.14 -4.27 -4.04
CA THR A 438 17.25 -3.05 -3.22
C THR A 438 17.65 -1.84 -4.08
N THR A 439 18.61 -2.03 -4.99
CA THR A 439 19.05 -0.97 -5.92
C THR A 439 17.94 -0.57 -6.89
N ILE A 440 17.20 -1.54 -7.43
CA ILE A 440 16.06 -1.30 -8.31
C ILE A 440 14.98 -0.49 -7.57
N ASP A 441 14.60 -0.90 -6.36
CA ASP A 441 13.60 -0.20 -5.56
C ASP A 441 14.02 1.24 -5.24
N GLY A 442 15.30 1.46 -4.96
CA GLY A 442 15.87 2.80 -4.82
C GLY A 442 15.75 3.64 -6.09
N LYS A 443 16.06 3.08 -7.26
CA LYS A 443 15.95 3.77 -8.56
C LYS A 443 14.51 4.11 -8.92
N ILE A 444 13.56 3.20 -8.65
CA ILE A 444 12.13 3.45 -8.86
C ILE A 444 11.66 4.58 -7.96
N LYS A 445 12.04 4.61 -6.68
CA LYS A 445 11.72 5.73 -5.78
C LYS A 445 12.32 7.05 -6.28
N HIS A 446 13.59 7.04 -6.69
CA HIS A 446 14.27 8.24 -7.20
C HIS A 446 13.62 8.79 -8.48
N SER A 447 13.05 7.93 -9.33
CA SER A 447 12.36 8.36 -10.55
C SER A 447 11.22 9.35 -10.29
N VAL A 448 10.55 9.23 -9.14
CA VAL A 448 9.46 10.13 -8.74
C VAL A 448 10.00 11.52 -8.43
N SER A 449 11.09 11.62 -7.66
CA SER A 449 11.75 12.89 -7.38
C SER A 449 12.33 13.54 -8.64
N LEU A 450 12.83 12.73 -9.58
CA LEU A 450 13.32 13.23 -10.86
C LEU A 450 12.21 13.88 -11.68
N LYS A 451 11.01 13.29 -11.70
CA LYS A 451 9.82 13.89 -12.34
C LYS A 451 9.46 15.25 -11.74
N SER A 452 9.48 15.37 -10.41
CA SER A 452 9.25 16.66 -9.73
C SER A 452 10.33 17.70 -10.06
N SER A 453 11.60 17.29 -10.14
CA SER A 453 12.71 18.17 -10.53
C SER A 453 12.59 18.69 -11.96
N ILE A 454 12.11 17.86 -12.89
CA ILE A 454 11.83 18.27 -14.28
C ILE A 454 10.76 19.36 -14.31
N LEU A 455 9.66 19.22 -13.56
CA LEU A 455 8.64 20.26 -13.48
C LEU A 455 9.19 21.56 -12.89
N ALA A 456 9.99 21.47 -11.82
CA ALA A 456 10.61 22.65 -11.23
C ALA A 456 11.49 23.40 -12.26
N LYS A 457 12.29 22.69 -13.05
CA LYS A 457 13.10 23.28 -14.13
C LYS A 457 12.27 23.82 -15.29
N ALA A 458 11.15 23.16 -15.62
CA ALA A 458 10.23 23.60 -16.66
C ALA A 458 9.67 25.00 -16.34
N PHE A 459 9.14 25.16 -15.13
CA PHE A 459 8.49 26.40 -14.71
C PHE A 459 9.46 27.42 -14.11
N SER A 460 10.74 27.06 -13.90
CA SER A 460 11.83 28.03 -13.68
C SER A 460 12.45 28.57 -14.99
N GLY A 461 11.98 28.10 -16.15
CA GLY A 461 12.47 28.54 -17.46
C GLY A 461 13.84 27.96 -17.82
N GLU A 462 14.31 26.94 -17.10
CA GLU A 462 15.61 26.28 -17.32
C GLU A 462 15.52 25.08 -18.27
N LEU A 463 14.30 24.57 -18.54
CA LEU A 463 14.13 23.34 -19.33
C LEU A 463 14.21 23.57 -20.85
N VAL A 464 13.75 24.73 -21.33
CA VAL A 464 13.68 25.07 -22.76
C VAL A 464 14.30 26.46 -22.95
N GLN A 465 15.08 26.64 -24.02
CA GLN A 465 15.63 27.95 -24.35
C GLN A 465 14.54 28.90 -24.86
N HIS A 466 14.44 30.08 -24.27
CA HIS A 466 13.47 31.09 -24.67
C HIS A 466 13.89 31.77 -25.99
N ASN A 467 12.97 31.88 -26.94
CA ASN A 467 13.17 32.68 -28.15
C ASN A 467 12.86 34.16 -27.84
N SER A 468 13.86 35.04 -27.89
CA SER A 468 13.72 36.46 -27.55
C SER A 468 12.82 37.27 -28.50
N LYS A 469 12.35 36.67 -29.61
CA LYS A 469 11.44 37.29 -30.57
C LYS A 469 9.96 37.06 -30.29
N GLU A 470 9.62 36.20 -29.34
CA GLU A 470 8.23 35.88 -29.00
C GLU A 470 7.65 36.93 -28.04
N ASN A 471 6.47 37.47 -28.38
CA ASN A 471 5.79 38.51 -27.61
C ASN A 471 4.56 37.92 -26.90
N THR A 472 4.41 38.20 -25.61
CA THR A 472 3.27 37.76 -24.79
C THR A 472 2.05 38.69 -24.86
N LYS A 473 2.16 39.81 -25.59
CA LYS A 473 1.03 40.73 -25.81
C LYS A 473 -0.19 40.04 -26.43
N ASP A 474 0.06 39.13 -27.37
CA ASP A 474 -1.01 38.40 -28.07
C ASP A 474 -1.82 37.53 -27.11
N LEU A 475 -1.20 36.97 -26.06
CA LEU A 475 -1.89 36.19 -25.03
C LEU A 475 -2.83 37.05 -24.18
N LEU A 476 -2.43 38.27 -23.84
CA LEU A 476 -3.27 39.17 -23.05
C LEU A 476 -4.53 39.58 -23.84
N ASP A 477 -4.38 39.80 -25.14
CA ASP A 477 -5.50 40.10 -26.03
C ASP A 477 -6.42 38.87 -26.17
N GLN A 478 -5.87 37.67 -26.33
CA GLN A 478 -6.64 36.41 -26.37
C GLN A 478 -7.41 36.15 -25.08
N ILE A 479 -6.78 36.34 -23.90
CA ILE A 479 -7.44 36.22 -22.60
C ILE A 479 -8.65 37.15 -22.52
N LYS A 480 -8.50 38.39 -22.98
CA LYS A 480 -9.61 39.35 -22.97
C LYS A 480 -10.76 38.86 -23.86
N THR A 481 -10.46 38.41 -25.08
CA THR A 481 -11.46 37.87 -26.01
C THR A 481 -12.19 36.66 -25.43
N GLU A 482 -11.48 35.71 -24.84
CA GLU A 482 -12.08 34.51 -24.23
C GLU A 482 -12.97 34.84 -23.03
N LYS A 483 -12.56 35.80 -22.20
CA LYS A 483 -13.38 36.27 -21.07
C LYS A 483 -14.66 36.96 -21.54
N GLU A 484 -14.59 37.75 -22.60
CA GLU A 484 -15.76 38.37 -23.23
C GLU A 484 -16.71 37.29 -23.79
N ALA A 485 -16.20 36.32 -24.55
CA ALA A 485 -17.00 35.21 -25.07
C ALA A 485 -17.64 34.35 -23.95
N LEU A 486 -16.92 34.07 -22.86
CA LEU A 486 -17.46 33.35 -21.71
C LEU A 486 -18.54 34.16 -20.97
N ALA A 487 -18.44 35.49 -20.97
CA ALA A 487 -19.48 36.36 -20.41
C ALA A 487 -20.75 36.37 -21.27
N GLU A 488 -20.62 36.26 -22.60
CA GLU A 488 -21.74 36.20 -23.53
C GLU A 488 -22.49 34.86 -23.52
N THR A 489 -21.77 33.75 -23.27
CA THR A 489 -22.35 32.40 -23.18
C THR A 489 -23.01 32.10 -21.83
N LYS A 490 -22.67 32.86 -20.77
CA LYS A 490 -23.46 32.85 -19.54
C LYS A 490 -24.85 33.37 -19.90
N PRO A 491 -25.94 32.62 -19.63
CA PRO A 491 -27.28 33.10 -19.91
C PRO A 491 -27.42 34.46 -19.23
N LYS A 492 -27.71 35.52 -20.01
CA LYS A 492 -28.20 36.78 -19.45
C LYS A 492 -29.32 36.35 -18.53
N ARG A 493 -29.14 36.49 -17.22
CA ARG A 493 -30.25 36.42 -16.28
C ARG A 493 -31.16 37.59 -16.65
N SER A 494 -32.04 37.39 -17.64
CA SER A 494 -33.32 38.04 -17.61
C SER A 494 -33.93 37.51 -16.33
N ILE A 495 -33.97 38.36 -15.32
CA ILE A 495 -34.94 38.19 -14.25
C ILE A 495 -36.29 38.38 -14.95
N LYS A 496 -36.77 37.35 -15.65
CA LYS A 496 -38.20 37.11 -15.68
C LYS A 496 -38.50 36.85 -14.22
N ARG A 497 -39.02 37.88 -13.55
CA ARG A 497 -39.88 37.67 -12.38
C ARG A 497 -40.91 36.67 -12.88
N GLY A 498 -40.69 35.39 -12.62
CA GLY A 498 -41.78 34.46 -12.54
C GLY A 498 -42.79 35.12 -11.62
N GLU A 499 -44.05 35.14 -12.04
CA GLU A 499 -45.14 35.51 -11.15
C GLU A 499 -44.85 34.89 -9.80
N LYS A 500 -44.72 35.75 -8.77
CA LYS A 500 -44.69 35.28 -7.40
C LYS A 500 -45.91 34.40 -7.25
N VAL A 501 -45.72 33.09 -7.13
CA VAL A 501 -46.64 32.30 -6.35
C VAL A 501 -46.53 32.91 -4.96
N THR A 502 -47.47 33.79 -4.65
CA THR A 502 -47.66 34.31 -3.31
C THR A 502 -48.15 33.14 -2.47
N SER A 503 -47.24 32.26 -2.04
CA SER A 503 -47.44 31.64 -0.73
C SER A 503 -47.57 32.82 0.21
N GLY A 504 -48.72 32.99 0.88
CA GLY A 504 -48.99 34.12 1.77
C GLY A 504 -48.10 34.17 3.02
N ARG A 505 -46.81 33.87 2.87
CA ARG A 505 -45.77 33.84 3.88
C ARG A 505 -45.33 35.24 4.23
N LYS A 506 -45.10 35.43 5.52
CA LYS A 506 -44.43 36.62 6.03
C LYS A 506 -42.91 36.37 6.02
N PRO A 507 -42.08 37.32 5.57
CA PRO A 507 -40.63 37.20 5.70
C PRO A 507 -40.22 36.94 7.16
N LEU A 508 -39.23 36.08 7.39
CA LEU A 508 -38.82 35.70 8.75
C LEU A 508 -38.40 36.91 9.59
N LEU A 509 -37.73 37.88 8.97
CA LEU A 509 -37.32 39.13 9.63
C LEU A 509 -38.52 39.98 10.07
N THR A 510 -39.62 39.98 9.30
CA THR A 510 -40.84 40.71 9.67
C THR A 510 -41.51 40.05 10.88
N VAL A 511 -41.62 38.72 10.88
CA VAL A 511 -42.20 37.97 12.01
C VAL A 511 -41.35 38.15 13.27
N LEU A 512 -40.01 38.08 13.14
CA LEU A 512 -39.07 38.30 14.23
C LEU A 512 -39.17 39.72 14.81
N ASN A 513 -39.36 40.74 13.98
CA ASN A 513 -39.54 42.13 14.44
C ASN A 513 -40.90 42.36 15.12
N GLU A 514 -41.92 41.59 14.76
CA GLU A 514 -43.25 41.62 15.41
C GLU A 514 -43.26 40.92 16.77
N GLN A 515 -42.26 40.08 17.10
CA GLN A 515 -42.20 39.37 18.37
C GLN A 515 -41.51 40.20 19.46
N SER A 516 -42.22 40.39 20.58
CA SER A 516 -41.67 41.01 21.78
C SER A 516 -40.98 40.01 22.71
N GLU A 517 -41.23 38.72 22.54
CA GLU A 517 -40.53 37.66 23.26
C GLU A 517 -39.91 36.68 22.26
N PRO A 518 -38.82 36.01 22.63
CA PRO A 518 -38.09 35.22 21.66
C PRO A 518 -38.75 33.87 21.41
N ILE A 519 -38.65 33.46 20.16
CA ILE A 519 -39.49 32.42 19.56
C ILE A 519 -38.65 31.21 19.14
N LYS A 520 -39.19 30.00 19.27
CA LYS A 520 -38.51 28.78 18.84
C LYS A 520 -38.56 28.64 17.31
N PRO A 521 -37.59 27.97 16.67
CA PRO A 521 -37.56 27.79 15.21
C PRO A 521 -38.86 27.21 14.64
N ASP A 522 -39.45 26.21 15.32
CA ASP A 522 -40.69 25.57 14.88
C ASP A 522 -41.90 26.52 14.93
N GLU A 523 -41.99 27.37 15.97
CA GLU A 523 -43.03 28.39 16.09
C GLU A 523 -42.83 29.53 15.09
N LEU A 524 -41.58 29.93 14.84
CA LEU A 524 -41.23 30.94 13.85
C LEU A 524 -41.60 30.47 12.43
N MET A 525 -41.31 29.21 12.12
CA MET A 525 -41.67 28.57 10.85
C MET A 525 -43.20 28.59 10.65
N GLN A 526 -43.96 28.29 11.71
CA GLN A 526 -45.42 28.33 11.69
C GLN A 526 -45.98 29.74 11.52
N LEU A 527 -45.51 30.73 12.28
CA LEU A 527 -45.97 32.13 12.22
C LEU A 527 -45.62 32.80 10.89
N ALA A 528 -44.52 32.41 10.26
CA ALA A 528 -44.11 32.89 8.94
C ALA A 528 -44.83 32.17 7.79
N GLY A 529 -45.61 31.12 8.08
CA GLY A 529 -46.44 30.41 7.11
C GLY A 529 -45.68 29.39 6.24
N PHE A 530 -44.54 28.89 6.72
CA PHE A 530 -43.82 27.80 6.07
C PHE A 530 -44.53 26.46 6.30
N SER A 531 -44.56 25.61 5.27
CA SER A 531 -45.08 24.24 5.41
C SER A 531 -43.98 23.29 5.89
N SER A 532 -44.37 22.10 6.37
CA SER A 532 -43.44 21.05 6.81
C SER A 532 -42.47 20.55 5.73
N ASN A 533 -42.72 20.87 4.46
CA ASN A 533 -41.88 20.45 3.33
C ASN A 533 -40.86 21.52 2.92
N GLU A 534 -40.80 22.65 3.64
CA GLU A 534 -40.01 23.85 3.29
C GLU A 534 -38.98 24.20 4.37
N VAL A 535 -38.60 23.18 5.15
CA VAL A 535 -37.66 23.30 6.26
C VAL A 535 -36.27 23.76 5.77
N GLU A 536 -35.82 23.28 4.62
CA GLU A 536 -34.55 23.74 4.03
C GLU A 536 -34.59 25.23 3.63
N GLU A 537 -35.68 25.69 3.02
CA GLU A 537 -35.86 27.11 2.65
C GLU A 537 -35.93 28.00 3.88
N PHE A 538 -36.61 27.53 4.94
CA PHE A 538 -36.66 28.20 6.24
C PHE A 538 -35.26 28.40 6.84
N TYR A 539 -34.42 27.36 6.87
CA TYR A 539 -33.07 27.47 7.42
C TYR A 539 -32.10 28.27 6.54
N ILE A 540 -32.31 28.30 5.22
CA ILE A 540 -31.55 29.18 4.32
C ILE A 540 -31.87 30.64 4.61
N GLU A 541 -33.15 31.02 4.70
CA GLU A 541 -33.56 32.40 5.02
C GLU A 541 -33.11 32.80 6.44
N LEU A 542 -33.17 31.87 7.41
CA LEU A 542 -32.66 32.09 8.76
C LEU A 542 -31.13 32.30 8.79
N ALA A 543 -30.37 31.55 7.99
CA ALA A 543 -28.93 31.71 7.85
C ALA A 543 -28.57 33.08 7.23
N GLU A 544 -29.28 33.51 6.19
CA GLU A 544 -29.10 34.84 5.57
C GLU A 544 -29.40 35.99 6.54
N ILE A 545 -30.38 35.82 7.45
CA ILE A 545 -30.65 36.77 8.52
C ILE A 545 -29.50 36.74 9.55
N SER A 546 -29.00 35.56 9.91
CA SER A 546 -27.91 35.39 10.87
C SER A 546 -26.60 36.06 10.41
N GLU A 547 -26.31 36.05 9.12
CA GLU A 547 -25.13 36.73 8.54
C GLU A 547 -25.24 38.27 8.61
N LYS A 548 -26.46 38.81 8.71
CA LYS A 548 -26.74 40.25 8.84
C LYS A 548 -26.77 40.72 10.30
N VAL A 549 -26.70 39.82 11.27
CA VAL A 549 -26.75 40.15 12.72
C VAL A 549 -25.59 41.06 13.13
N ALA A 550 -24.43 40.99 12.47
CA ALA A 550 -23.30 41.90 12.73
C ALA A 550 -23.61 43.39 12.43
N GLN A 551 -24.58 43.67 11.54
CA GLN A 551 -25.05 45.03 11.25
C GLN A 551 -26.20 45.50 12.16
N LEU A 552 -26.74 44.59 12.99
CA LEU A 552 -27.90 44.82 13.87
C LEU A 552 -27.55 44.66 15.36
N SER A 553 -26.32 44.28 15.70
CA SER A 553 -25.81 44.20 17.08
C SER A 553 -25.39 45.57 17.60
N PRO A 554 -25.69 45.91 18.86
CA PRO A 554 -25.29 47.19 19.45
C PRO A 554 -23.76 47.30 19.61
N ASP A 555 -23.29 48.55 19.63
CA ASP A 555 -21.90 49.00 19.78
C ASP A 555 -21.11 48.19 20.83
N GLU A 556 -19.93 47.67 20.44
CA GLU A 556 -19.07 46.76 21.23
C GLU A 556 -18.74 47.28 22.63
N LYS A 557 -18.87 48.59 22.88
CA LYS A 557 -18.64 49.23 24.18
C LYS A 557 -19.66 48.89 25.28
N LEU A 558 -20.78 48.24 24.94
CA LEU A 558 -21.79 47.79 25.92
C LEU A 558 -21.64 46.32 26.34
N ILE A 559 -20.70 45.57 25.77
CA ILE A 559 -20.48 44.17 26.14
C ILE A 559 -19.50 44.12 27.32
N LYS A 560 -20.01 44.29 28.54
CA LYS A 560 -19.27 43.96 29.77
C LYS A 560 -19.72 42.60 30.30
N ASN A 561 -18.72 41.70 30.38
CA ASN A 561 -18.67 40.44 31.12
C ASN A 561 -19.56 39.30 30.61
N TRP A 562 -18.92 38.36 29.91
CA TRP A 562 -19.48 37.05 29.59
C TRP A 562 -18.55 35.93 30.11
N PRO A 563 -18.98 35.11 31.08
CA PRO A 563 -18.35 33.81 31.34
C PRO A 563 -19.34 32.64 31.21
N TYR A 564 -18.84 31.54 30.60
CA TYR A 564 -19.22 30.12 30.66
C TYR A 564 -20.66 29.64 30.95
N GLU A 565 -21.10 28.71 30.07
CA GLU A 565 -21.98 27.54 30.27
C GLU A 565 -23.38 27.71 30.89
N LYS A 566 -24.41 27.70 30.03
CA LYS A 566 -25.54 26.74 30.02
C LYS A 566 -26.51 27.07 28.87
N GLU A 567 -27.14 26.02 28.35
CA GLU A 567 -28.21 26.01 27.35
C GLU A 567 -28.96 27.34 27.20
N SER A 568 -28.87 27.98 26.02
CA SER A 568 -29.67 29.15 25.73
C SER A 568 -30.06 29.18 24.25
N GLU A 569 -31.36 28.94 24.02
CA GLU A 569 -32.08 29.35 22.82
C GLU A 569 -31.75 30.81 22.51
N ILE A 570 -31.35 31.09 21.27
CA ILE A 570 -30.91 32.41 20.85
C ILE A 570 -32.12 33.33 20.77
N LYS A 571 -32.13 34.33 21.65
CA LYS A 571 -33.19 35.32 21.83
C LYS A 571 -32.73 36.68 21.25
N LEU A 572 -33.16 37.04 20.04
CA LEU A 572 -32.92 38.37 19.43
C LEU A 572 -34.18 39.23 19.56
N LYS A 573 -34.05 40.41 20.18
CA LYS A 573 -35.10 41.45 20.27
C LYS A 573 -34.49 42.77 19.80
N LEU A 574 -35.06 43.37 18.76
CA LEU A 574 -34.67 44.69 18.24
C LEU A 574 -35.45 45.79 18.97
N LYS A 575 -34.81 46.94 19.21
CA LYS A 575 -35.41 48.12 19.87
C LYS A 575 -36.35 48.86 18.91
N ASP A 576 -37.41 49.42 19.50
CA ASP A 576 -38.50 50.20 18.87
C ASP A 576 -38.04 51.27 17.86
#